data_AF-A0A1V2ABG8-F1
#
_entry.id   AF-A0A1V2ABG8-F1
#
_cell.length_a   1.000
_cell.length_b   1.000
_cell.length_c   1.000
_cell.angle_alpha   90.00
_cell.angle_beta   90.00
_cell.angle_gamma   90.00
#
_symmetry.space_group_name_H-M   'P 1'
#
loop_
_entity.id
_entity.type
_entity.pdbx_description
1 polymer ?
#
loop_
_entity_poly.entity_id
_entity_poly.type
_entity_poly.pdbx_seq_one_letter_code
_entity_poly.pdbx_strand_id
1 'polypeptide(L)'
;MSVEKMNLKHFYNISTFLFVLFAGGFLVSGIGEFQHLGWPSFVKEILWDTSKILNIESEMGHLFHSLFGYTDRSTMLQVTGYIIYLAHAWILITSRRKN
;
A
#
# COMPACT_ATOMS: atom_id res chain seq x y z
N MET A 1 -16.36 -3.35 -38.27
CA MET A 1 -15.76 -2.65 -37.12
C MET A 1 -15.20 -3.74 -36.21
N SER A 2 -13.94 -4.12 -36.43
CA SER A 2 -13.27 -5.18 -35.69
C SER A 2 -12.96 -4.67 -34.30
N VAL A 3 -13.74 -5.11 -33.32
CA VAL A 3 -13.42 -4.92 -31.91
C VAL A 3 -12.12 -5.68 -31.68
N GLU A 4 -11.01 -4.95 -31.57
CA GLU A 4 -9.73 -5.52 -31.18
C GLU A 4 -9.99 -6.35 -29.92
N LYS A 5 -9.62 -7.64 -29.96
CA LYS A 5 -9.74 -8.53 -28.81
C LYS A 5 -8.75 -8.05 -27.75
N MET A 6 -9.15 -7.02 -26.99
CA MET A 6 -8.42 -6.57 -25.81
C MET A 6 -8.23 -7.80 -24.93
N ASN A 7 -6.98 -8.06 -24.58
CA ASN A 7 -6.62 -9.24 -23.83
C ASN A 7 -7.19 -9.05 -22.41
N LEU A 8 -8.43 -9.50 -22.17
CA LEU A 8 -9.17 -9.35 -20.92
C LEU A 8 -8.33 -9.81 -19.72
N LYS A 9 -7.46 -10.80 -19.95
CA LYS A 9 -6.51 -11.30 -18.96
C LYS A 9 -5.48 -10.23 -18.53
N HIS A 10 -4.97 -9.44 -19.48
CA HIS A 10 -4.06 -8.34 -19.18
C HIS A 10 -4.77 -7.22 -18.41
N PHE A 11 -5.96 -6.83 -18.85
CA PHE A 11 -6.76 -5.81 -18.15
C PHE A 11 -7.07 -6.22 -16.71
N TYR A 12 -7.58 -7.44 -16.51
CA TYR A 12 -7.89 -7.97 -15.19
C TYR A 12 -6.66 -8.04 -14.28
N ASN A 13 -5.51 -8.47 -14.80
CA ASN A 13 -4.28 -8.54 -14.03
C ASN A 13 -3.79 -7.15 -13.59
N ILE A 14 -3.84 -6.16 -14.49
CA ILE A 14 -3.44 -4.78 -14.18
C ILE A 14 -4.38 -4.18 -13.14
N SER A 15 -5.69 -4.31 -13.31
CA SER A 15 -6.67 -3.80 -12.34
C SER A 15 -6.52 -4.46 -10.97
N THR A 16 -6.33 -5.78 -10.93
CA THR A 16 -6.11 -6.52 -9.68
C THR A 16 -4.83 -6.04 -8.98
N PHE A 17 -3.75 -5.86 -9.75
CA PHE A 17 -2.49 -5.33 -9.21
C PHE A 17 -2.69 -3.92 -8.62
N LEU A 18 -3.38 -3.03 -9.33
CA LEU A 18 -3.69 -1.69 -8.83
C LEU A 18 -4.56 -1.73 -7.56
N PHE A 19 -5.56 -2.60 -7.48
CA PHE A 19 -6.38 -2.74 -6.28
C PHE A 19 -5.60 -3.24 -5.08
N VAL A 20 -4.65 -4.16 -5.26
CA VAL A 20 -3.76 -4.61 -4.18
C VAL A 20 -2.89 -3.46 -3.69
N LEU A 21 -2.35 -2.65 -4.60
CA LEU A 21 -1.57 -1.47 -4.22
C LEU A 21 -2.42 -0.46 -3.44
N PHE A 22 -3.61 -0.12 -3.91
CA PHE A 22 -4.51 0.80 -3.22
C PHE A 22 -4.92 0.30 -1.85
N ALA A 23 -5.28 -0.98 -1.72
CA ALA A 23 -5.64 -1.55 -0.44
C ALA A 23 -4.47 -1.54 0.56
N GLY A 24 -3.24 -1.77 0.09
CA GLY A 24 -2.03 -1.58 0.89
C GLY A 24 -1.86 -0.14 1.36
N GLY A 25 -2.10 0.82 0.46
CA GLY A 25 -2.05 2.25 0.79
C GLY A 25 -3.06 2.64 1.88
N PHE A 26 -4.33 2.25 1.71
CA PHE A 26 -5.38 2.48 2.71
C PHE A 26 -5.08 1.85 4.05
N LEU A 27 -4.47 0.65 4.07
CA LEU A 27 -4.10 -0.02 5.32
C LEU A 27 -3.06 0.80 6.09
N VAL A 28 -2.00 1.26 5.42
CA VAL A 28 -0.94 2.05 6.06
C VAL A 28 -1.47 3.38 6.56
N SER A 29 -2.23 4.11 5.74
CA SER A 29 -2.87 5.37 6.15
C SER A 29 -3.82 5.15 7.32
N GLY A 30 -4.62 4.08 7.31
CA GLY A 30 -5.51 3.72 8.41
C GLY A 30 -4.76 3.43 9.71
N ILE A 31 -3.67 2.64 9.65
CA ILE A 31 -2.81 2.38 10.82
C ILE A 31 -2.21 3.69 11.36
N GLY A 32 -1.74 4.57 10.48
CA GLY A 32 -1.21 5.87 10.87
C GLY A 32 -2.24 6.75 11.57
N GLU A 33 -3.47 6.80 11.04
CA GLU A 33 -4.56 7.55 11.65
C GLU A 33 -4.95 6.97 13.01
N PHE A 34 -5.04 5.64 13.14
CA PHE A 34 -5.27 5.00 14.44
C PHE A 34 -4.19 5.34 15.46
N GLN A 35 -2.91 5.38 15.04
CA GLN A 35 -1.80 5.78 15.89
C GLN A 35 -1.86 7.26 16.29
N HIS A 36 -2.33 8.13 15.39
CA HIS A 36 -2.59 9.54 15.66
C HIS A 36 -3.68 9.70 16.74
N LEU A 37 -4.74 8.88 16.65
CA LEU A 37 -5.80 8.78 17.66
C LEU A 37 -5.35 8.11 18.98
N GLY A 38 -4.10 7.64 19.05
CA GLY A 38 -3.50 7.10 20.27
C GLY A 38 -3.61 5.58 20.46
N TRP A 39 -4.10 4.85 19.44
CA TRP A 39 -4.27 3.40 19.47
C TRP A 39 -3.45 2.70 18.36
N PRO A 40 -2.57 1.74 18.67
CA PRO A 40 -2.16 1.28 19.99
C PRO A 40 -1.14 2.23 20.64
N SER A 41 -1.23 2.43 21.95
CA SER A 41 -0.40 3.42 22.66
C SER A 41 1.10 3.08 22.76
N PHE A 42 1.50 1.85 22.37
CA PHE A 42 2.86 1.32 22.56
C PHE A 42 3.73 1.30 21.30
N VAL A 43 3.20 1.56 20.10
CA VAL A 43 3.97 1.49 18.83
C VAL A 43 4.03 2.84 18.14
N LYS A 44 4.41 3.89 18.86
CA LYS A 44 4.55 5.25 18.29
C LYS A 44 5.97 5.58 17.82
N GLU A 45 6.93 4.68 18.04
CA GLU A 45 8.30 4.91 17.60
C GLU A 45 8.37 4.97 16.07
N ILE A 46 8.85 6.11 15.59
CA ILE A 46 9.16 6.35 14.18
C ILE A 46 10.40 5.51 13.87
N LEU A 47 10.26 4.50 13.02
CA LEU A 47 11.39 3.67 12.61
C LEU A 47 12.24 4.32 11.52
N TRP A 48 11.58 5.07 10.64
CA TRP A 48 12.25 5.65 9.48
C TRP A 48 11.67 7.03 9.19
N ASP A 49 12.57 8.01 9.01
CA ASP A 49 12.27 9.37 8.57
C ASP A 49 12.86 9.59 7.16
N THR A 50 12.02 9.43 6.13
CA THR A 50 12.38 9.72 4.73
C THR A 50 12.03 11.15 4.32
N SER A 51 11.59 12.01 5.24
CA SER A 51 11.16 13.39 4.93
C SER A 51 12.23 14.22 4.23
N LYS A 52 13.51 13.87 4.39
CA LYS A 52 14.66 14.49 3.72
C LYS A 52 14.81 14.12 2.23
N ILE A 53 14.24 12.99 1.79
CA ILE A 53 14.36 12.49 0.41
C ILE A 53 13.05 12.76 -0.34
N LEU A 54 11.92 12.47 0.29
CA LEU A 54 10.59 12.74 -0.26
C LEU A 54 9.71 13.26 0.88
N ASN A 55 9.35 14.54 0.81
CA ASN A 55 8.46 15.12 1.80
C ASN A 55 7.01 14.77 1.46
N ILE A 56 6.27 14.24 2.44
CA ILE A 56 4.85 13.92 2.33
C ILE A 56 4.02 15.14 1.94
N GLU A 57 4.43 16.33 2.40
CA GLU A 57 3.79 17.64 2.16
C GLU A 57 3.96 18.15 0.71
N SER A 58 4.76 17.46 -0.11
CA SER A 58 4.85 17.78 -1.54
C SER A 58 3.67 17.16 -2.30
N GLU A 59 3.25 17.80 -3.41
CA GLU A 59 2.17 17.27 -4.25
C GLU A 59 2.44 15.83 -4.71
N MET A 60 3.69 15.51 -5.05
CA MET A 60 4.11 14.14 -5.34
C MET A 60 4.03 13.24 -4.11
N GLY A 61 4.50 13.71 -2.95
CA GLY A 61 4.42 12.98 -1.68
C GLY A 61 2.99 12.55 -1.34
N HIS A 62 2.01 13.44 -1.48
CA HIS A 62 0.59 13.13 -1.27
C HIS A 62 0.05 12.13 -2.28
N LEU A 63 0.45 12.21 -3.55
CA LEU A 63 0.07 11.22 -4.56
C LEU A 63 0.64 9.84 -4.20
N PHE A 64 1.92 9.75 -3.84
CA PHE A 64 2.53 8.49 -3.42
C PHE A 64 1.92 7.96 -2.12
N HIS A 65 1.58 8.84 -1.18
CA HIS A 65 0.86 8.48 0.03
C HIS A 65 -0.50 7.85 -0.28
N SER A 66 -1.30 8.52 -1.10
CA SER A 66 -2.64 8.05 -1.43
C SER A 66 -2.65 6.79 -2.30
N LEU A 67 -1.67 6.63 -3.20
CA LEU A 67 -1.63 5.52 -4.16
C LEU A 67 -0.94 4.28 -3.58
N PHE A 68 0.10 4.46 -2.75
CA PHE A 68 0.97 3.39 -2.27
C PHE A 68 1.08 3.30 -0.74
N GLY A 69 0.49 4.23 0.01
CA GLY A 69 0.64 4.30 1.48
C GLY A 69 2.01 4.84 1.91
N TYR A 70 2.71 5.56 1.03
CA TYR A 70 4.00 6.15 1.36
C TYR A 70 3.86 7.15 2.51
N THR A 71 4.51 6.91 3.65
CA THR A 71 4.57 7.88 4.75
C THR A 71 6.02 8.22 5.06
N ASP A 72 6.31 9.52 5.13
CA ASP A 72 7.64 10.08 5.41
C ASP A 72 8.15 9.70 6.81
N ARG A 73 7.25 9.57 7.79
CA ARG A 73 7.52 9.12 9.17
C ARG A 73 6.84 7.78 9.44
N SER A 74 7.40 6.71 8.92
CA SER A 74 6.80 5.37 9.06
C SER A 74 7.10 4.79 10.44
N THR A 75 6.05 4.32 11.12
CA THR A 75 6.17 3.63 12.42
C THR A 75 6.42 2.13 12.23
N MET A 76 6.89 1.45 13.27
CA MET A 76 7.11 -0.01 13.23
C MET A 76 5.86 -0.78 12.83
N LEU A 77 4.70 -0.37 13.34
CA LEU A 77 3.43 -1.02 13.06
C LEU A 77 3.03 -0.89 11.59
N GLN A 78 3.22 0.29 10.99
CA GLN A 78 2.90 0.53 9.59
C GLN A 78 3.76 -0.33 8.67
N VAL A 79 5.08 -0.38 8.93
CA VAL A 79 6.01 -1.20 8.14
C VAL A 79 5.67 -2.69 8.26
N THR A 80 5.49 -3.20 9.48
CA THR A 80 5.13 -4.60 9.70
C THR A 80 3.76 -4.93 9.10
N GLY A 81 2.77 -4.05 9.25
CA GLY A 81 1.44 -4.21 8.65
C GLY A 81 1.49 -4.30 7.13
N TYR A 82 2.30 -3.45 6.48
CA TYR A 82 2.48 -3.47 5.03
C TYR A 82 3.17 -4.75 4.54
N ILE A 83 4.22 -5.22 5.24
CA ILE A 83 4.90 -6.49 4.91
C ILE A 83 3.95 -7.68 5.03
N ILE A 84 3.18 -7.74 6.12
CA ILE A 84 2.18 -8.81 6.34
C ILE A 84 1.14 -8.79 5.22
N TYR A 85 0.66 -7.61 4.86
CA TYR A 85 -0.32 -7.44 3.78
C TYR A 85 0.24 -7.93 2.43
N LEU A 86 1.45 -7.50 2.05
CA LEU A 86 2.08 -7.94 0.80
C LEU A 86 2.34 -9.45 0.79
N ALA A 87 2.77 -10.03 1.91
CA ALA A 87 2.96 -11.47 2.04
C ALA A 87 1.64 -12.22 1.83
N HIS A 88 0.54 -11.76 2.43
CA HIS A 88 -0.79 -12.34 2.23
C HIS A 88 -1.26 -12.22 0.79
N ALA A 89 -1.12 -11.03 0.18
CA ALA A 89 -1.48 -10.81 -1.22
C ALA A 89 -0.68 -11.74 -2.14
N TRP A 90 0.63 -11.87 -1.93
CA TRP A 90 1.50 -12.76 -2.70
C TRP A 90 1.09 -14.24 -2.56
N ILE A 91 0.82 -14.71 -1.35
CA ILE A 91 0.36 -16.09 -1.10
C ILE A 91 -0.96 -16.34 -1.81
N LEU A 92 -1.93 -15.42 -1.72
CA LEU A 92 -3.23 -15.57 -2.39
C LEU A 92 -3.08 -15.62 -3.92
N ILE A 93 -2.26 -14.74 -4.50
CA ILE A 93 -2.04 -14.68 -5.94
C ILE A 93 -1.35 -15.97 -6.43
N THR A 94 -0.32 -16.43 -5.73
CA THR A 94 0.40 -17.66 -6.09
C THR A 94 -0.45 -18.91 -5.88
N SER A 95 -1.31 -18.94 -4.86
CA SER A 95 -2.27 -20.03 -4.63
C SER A 95 -3.33 -20.14 -5.72
N ARG A 96 -3.77 -19.02 -6.32
CA ARG A 96 -4.72 -19.02 -7.43
C ARG A 96 -4.14 -19.47 -8.77
N ARG A 97 -2.81 -19.55 -8.89
CA ARG A 97 -2.14 -20.01 -10.12
C ARG A 97 -1.92 -21.53 -10.13
N LYS A 98 -2.07 -22.20 -8.99
CA LYS A 98 -1.80 -23.63 -8.82
C LYS A 98 -3.07 -24.52 -8.88
N ASN A 99 -4.25 -23.92 -8.78
CA ASN A 99 -5.55 -24.52 -9.11
C ASN A 99 -5.98 -24.11 -10.51
#